data_AF-A0AB34JFR5-F1
#
_entry.id   AF-A0AB34JFR5-F1
#
_cell.length_a   1.000
_cell.length_b   1.000
_cell.length_c   1.000
_cell.angle_alpha   90.00
_cell.angle_beta   90.00
_cell.angle_gamma   90.00
#
_symmetry.space_group_name_H-M   'P 1'
#
loop_
_entity.id
_entity.type
_entity.pdbx_description
1 polymer ?
#
loop_
_entity_poly.entity_id
_entity_poly.type
_entity_poly.pdbx_seq_one_letter_code
_entity_poly.pdbx_strand_id
1 'polypeptide(L)'
;MFSLAKRAPLRFAVAYGGAKTIAADVLVQKYLEKQEHIDGRRAGVFLLFGLVQVGFVQYMLYVKAFAWLFPTAASFATSPLAAKLRDPVGLRNVAKQVALDQFAYHPLIYFPVFYTFKEVVQGDSKSVQELVGRAMSQYLPNAIDDLKALWSIFVPVSIIQFSLMPMHLRVPFTATAGFIWCGVLSFMRGDGSQSVLKLRAVGQEYKT
;
A
#
# COMPACT_ATOMS: atom_id res chain seq x y z
N MET A 1 7.70 8.17 20.35
CA MET A 1 7.36 7.34 19.16
C MET A 1 8.51 6.43 18.71
N PHE A 2 9.72 6.94 18.44
CA PHE A 2 10.87 6.12 17.98
C PHE A 2 11.33 5.01 18.96
N SER A 3 11.20 5.23 20.28
CA SER A 3 11.47 4.21 21.30
C SER A 3 10.53 3.00 21.21
N LEU A 4 9.24 3.23 20.92
CA LEU A 4 8.24 2.16 20.80
C LEU A 4 8.47 1.33 19.52
N ALA A 5 8.85 1.99 18.42
CA ALA A 5 9.19 1.31 17.17
C ALA A 5 10.33 0.29 17.36
N LYS A 6 11.33 0.60 18.20
CA LYS A 6 12.41 -0.35 18.52
C LYS A 6 11.99 -1.46 19.48
N ARG A 7 11.17 -1.15 20.50
CA ARG A 7 10.78 -2.10 21.56
C ARG A 7 9.68 -3.08 21.13
N ALA A 8 8.75 -2.63 20.30
CA ALA A 8 7.61 -3.42 19.84
C ALA A 8 7.33 -3.16 18.35
N PRO A 9 8.26 -3.53 17.45
CA PRO A 9 8.23 -3.12 16.05
C PRO A 9 6.99 -3.60 15.29
N LEU A 10 6.49 -4.82 15.58
CA LEU A 10 5.24 -5.31 15.00
C LEU A 10 4.02 -4.49 15.44
N ARG A 11 3.87 -4.26 16.76
CA ARG A 11 2.75 -3.48 17.30
C ARG A 11 2.76 -2.06 16.74
N PHE A 12 3.95 -1.47 16.63
CA PHE A 12 4.11 -0.16 16.02
C PHE A 12 3.73 -0.16 14.53
N ALA A 13 4.20 -1.13 13.75
CA ALA A 13 3.87 -1.25 12.33
C ALA A 13 2.35 -1.41 12.11
N VAL A 14 1.69 -2.28 12.88
CA VAL A 14 0.24 -2.49 12.83
C VAL A 14 -0.52 -1.23 13.20
N ALA A 15 -0.19 -0.62 14.35
CA ALA A 15 -0.86 0.60 14.80
C ALA A 15 -0.67 1.76 13.82
N TYR A 16 0.55 1.93 13.29
CA TYR A 16 0.85 2.97 12.30
C TYR A 16 0.11 2.74 10.99
N GLY A 17 0.13 1.50 10.46
CA GLY A 17 -0.59 1.13 9.25
C GLY A 17 -2.09 1.38 9.36
N GLY A 18 -2.70 0.95 10.47
CA GLY A 18 -4.12 1.18 10.77
C GLY A 18 -4.45 2.67 10.87
N ALA A 19 -3.77 3.39 11.75
CA ALA A 19 -4.02 4.82 12.01
C ALA A 19 -3.83 5.68 10.76
N LYS A 20 -2.75 5.45 9.99
CA LYS A 20 -2.50 6.16 8.74
C LYS A 20 -3.58 5.89 7.71
N THR A 21 -4.02 4.64 7.58
CA THR A 21 -4.94 4.25 6.50
C THR A 21 -6.36 4.76 6.77
N ILE A 22 -6.84 4.67 8.02
CA ILE A 22 -8.13 5.26 8.38
C ILE A 22 -8.08 6.80 8.32
N ALA A 23 -6.99 7.43 8.75
CA ALA A 23 -6.84 8.88 8.64
C ALA A 23 -6.88 9.35 7.18
N ALA A 24 -6.21 8.61 6.28
CA ALA A 24 -6.25 8.91 4.86
C ALA A 24 -7.67 8.85 4.30
N ASP A 25 -8.42 7.82 4.64
CA ASP A 25 -9.80 7.68 4.18
C ASP A 25 -10.71 8.78 4.72
N VAL A 26 -10.63 9.10 6.02
CA VAL A 26 -11.40 10.20 6.63
C VAL A 26 -11.08 11.54 5.96
N LEU A 27 -9.80 11.79 5.64
CA LEU A 27 -9.41 13.01 4.92
C LEU A 27 -10.00 13.06 3.51
N VAL A 28 -9.97 11.94 2.78
CA VAL A 28 -10.58 11.85 1.45
C VAL A 28 -12.08 12.09 1.52
N GLN A 29 -12.78 11.41 2.43
CA GLN A 29 -14.23 11.55 2.59
C GLN A 29 -14.65 12.99 2.93
N LYS A 30 -13.95 13.66 3.86
CA LYS A 30 -14.30 15.03 4.26
C LYS A 30 -13.86 16.10 3.28
N TYR A 31 -12.62 16.03 2.79
CA TYR A 31 -12.01 17.16 2.08
C TYR A 31 -12.04 17.01 0.57
N LEU A 32 -11.94 15.78 0.04
CA LEU A 32 -12.01 15.55 -1.41
C LEU A 32 -13.44 15.27 -1.86
N GLU A 33 -14.15 14.39 -1.16
CA GLU A 33 -15.51 13.98 -1.51
C GLU A 33 -16.58 14.90 -0.90
N LYS A 34 -16.21 15.75 0.07
CA LYS A 34 -17.10 16.71 0.75
C LYS A 34 -18.37 16.05 1.33
N GLN A 35 -18.24 14.83 1.85
CA GLN A 35 -19.34 14.12 2.49
C GLN A 35 -19.73 14.79 3.82
N GLU A 36 -21.03 14.98 4.05
CA GLU A 36 -21.56 15.54 5.30
C GLU A 36 -21.35 14.59 6.49
N HIS A 37 -21.45 13.28 6.23
CA HIS A 37 -21.24 12.22 7.21
C HIS A 37 -20.17 11.25 6.75
N ILE A 38 -19.35 10.76 7.70
CA ILE A 38 -18.35 9.73 7.43
C ILE A 38 -19.05 8.38 7.25
N ASP A 39 -18.74 7.70 6.15
CA ASP A 39 -19.07 6.29 5.97
C ASP A 39 -18.19 5.44 6.90
N GLY A 40 -18.79 5.03 8.02
CA GLY A 40 -18.13 4.20 9.03
C GLY A 40 -17.83 2.78 8.56
N ARG A 41 -18.61 2.23 7.61
CA ARG A 41 -18.35 0.92 7.02
C ARG A 41 -17.07 0.98 6.18
N ARG A 42 -16.97 1.98 5.31
CA ARG A 42 -15.75 2.26 4.53
C ARG A 42 -14.55 2.49 5.44
N ALA A 43 -14.67 3.36 6.45
CA ALA A 43 -13.59 3.63 7.39
C ALA A 43 -13.12 2.37 8.14
N GLY A 44 -14.04 1.48 8.52
CA GLY A 44 -13.72 0.19 9.15
C GLY A 44 -12.96 -0.75 8.21
N VAL A 45 -13.34 -0.79 6.94
CA VAL A 45 -12.63 -1.56 5.90
C VAL A 45 -11.21 -1.00 5.70
N PHE A 46 -11.04 0.31 5.56
CA PHE A 46 -9.72 0.96 5.48
C PHE A 46 -8.85 0.71 6.73
N LEU A 47 -9.44 0.73 7.93
CA LEU A 47 -8.75 0.37 9.15
C LEU A 47 -8.25 -1.08 9.10
N LEU A 48 -9.09 -2.04 8.70
CA LEU A 48 -8.71 -3.45 8.59
C LEU A 48 -7.56 -3.65 7.58
N PHE A 49 -7.65 -3.00 6.42
CA PHE A 49 -6.58 -3.04 5.42
C PHE A 49 -5.27 -2.45 5.95
N GLY A 50 -5.35 -1.34 6.70
CA GLY A 50 -4.20 -0.73 7.35
C GLY A 50 -3.55 -1.63 8.41
N LEU A 51 -4.35 -2.29 9.24
CA LEU A 51 -3.86 -3.18 10.30
C LEU A 51 -3.23 -4.45 9.72
N VAL A 52 -3.93 -5.10 8.77
CA VAL A 52 -3.55 -6.42 8.24
C VAL A 52 -2.55 -6.27 7.11
N GLN A 53 -2.93 -5.63 6.01
CA GLN A 53 -2.10 -5.60 4.81
C GLN A 53 -0.90 -4.67 4.97
N VAL A 54 -1.15 -3.40 5.35
CA VAL A 54 -0.06 -2.41 5.49
C VAL A 54 0.78 -2.65 6.75
N GLY A 55 0.15 -3.08 7.85
CA GLY A 55 0.82 -3.28 9.12
C GLY A 55 1.46 -4.66 9.24
N PHE A 56 0.64 -5.70 9.38
CA PHE A 56 1.08 -7.05 9.70
C PHE A 56 1.82 -7.74 8.53
N VAL A 57 1.21 -7.79 7.34
CA VAL A 57 1.77 -8.51 6.17
C VAL A 57 3.08 -7.88 5.73
N GLN A 58 3.13 -6.55 5.57
CA GLN A 58 4.39 -5.86 5.23
C GLN A 58 5.46 -6.01 6.32
N TYR A 59 5.08 -6.07 7.61
CA TYR A 59 6.06 -6.35 8.66
C TYR A 59 6.65 -7.77 8.52
N MET A 60 5.79 -8.77 8.31
CA MET A 60 6.24 -10.14 8.11
C MET A 60 7.14 -10.25 6.89
N LEU A 61 6.82 -9.56 5.79
CA LEU A 61 7.65 -9.57 4.60
C LEU A 61 8.98 -8.80 4.79
N TYR A 62 8.92 -7.50 5.07
CA TYR A 62 10.08 -6.61 5.04
C TYR A 62 11.00 -6.73 6.24
N VAL A 63 10.50 -7.23 7.36
CA VAL A 63 11.25 -7.33 8.62
C VAL A 63 11.61 -8.77 8.96
N LYS A 64 10.71 -9.74 8.77
CA LYS A 64 10.99 -11.14 9.11
C LYS A 64 11.52 -11.92 7.91
N ALA A 65 10.74 -12.05 6.83
CA ALA A 65 11.10 -12.86 5.67
C ALA A 65 12.36 -12.33 4.99
N PHE A 66 12.47 -11.01 4.77
CA PHE A 66 13.65 -10.44 4.13
C PHE A 66 14.90 -10.47 5.02
N ALA A 67 14.77 -10.38 6.36
CA ALA A 67 15.92 -10.59 7.24
C ALA A 67 16.40 -12.05 7.22
N TRP A 68 15.48 -12.99 7.05
CA TRP A 68 15.80 -14.41 6.90
C TRP A 68 16.45 -14.71 5.55
N LEU A 69 15.92 -14.18 4.44
CA LEU A 69 16.49 -14.34 3.09
C LEU A 69 17.81 -13.59 2.90
N PHE A 70 17.98 -12.44 3.58
CA PHE A 70 19.14 -11.57 3.45
C PHE A 70 19.71 -11.22 4.84
N PRO A 71 20.48 -12.12 5.46
CA PRO A 71 20.95 -11.95 6.85
C PRO A 71 21.78 -10.68 7.09
N THR A 72 22.47 -10.18 6.06
CA THR A 72 23.27 -8.94 6.12
C THR A 72 22.44 -7.67 5.93
N ALA A 73 21.13 -7.77 5.65
CA ALA A 73 20.30 -6.59 5.35
C ALA A 73 20.19 -5.63 6.54
N ALA A 74 20.14 -6.16 7.77
CA ALA A 74 20.04 -5.34 8.97
C ALA A 74 21.33 -4.54 9.23
N SER A 75 22.49 -5.20 9.15
CA SER A 75 23.79 -4.54 9.33
C SER A 75 24.04 -3.54 8.20
N PHE A 76 23.78 -3.94 6.95
CA PHE A 76 23.92 -3.07 5.78
C PHE A 76 23.09 -1.80 5.93
N ALA A 77 21.81 -1.90 6.29
CA ALA A 77 20.92 -0.74 6.43
C ALA A 77 21.45 0.29 7.45
N THR A 78 22.13 -0.16 8.50
CA THR A 78 22.70 0.71 9.54
C THR A 78 24.12 1.22 9.26
N SER A 79 24.79 0.71 8.23
CA SER A 79 26.15 1.11 7.89
C SER A 79 26.24 2.55 7.37
N PRO A 80 27.39 3.25 7.55
CA PRO A 80 27.64 4.55 6.94
C PRO A 80 27.57 4.48 5.40
N LEU A 81 27.17 5.59 4.76
CA LEU A 81 26.95 5.62 3.30
C LEU A 81 28.22 5.26 2.50
N ALA A 82 29.39 5.75 2.93
CA ALA A 82 30.66 5.41 2.28
C ALA A 82 30.99 3.91 2.32
N ALA A 83 30.61 3.22 3.40
CA ALA A 83 30.79 1.78 3.53
C ALA A 83 29.81 1.01 2.62
N LYS A 84 28.56 1.48 2.52
CA LYS A 84 27.54 0.89 1.64
C LYS A 84 27.96 0.91 0.17
N LEU A 85 28.54 2.01 -0.29
CA LEU A 85 29.02 2.15 -1.68
C LEU A 85 30.18 1.20 -2.00
N ARG A 86 30.89 0.71 -0.99
CA ARG A 86 32.02 -0.23 -1.13
C ARG A 86 31.64 -1.67 -0.83
N ASP A 87 30.38 -1.96 -0.52
CA ASP A 87 29.87 -3.31 -0.23
C ASP A 87 29.03 -3.84 -1.41
N PRO A 88 29.65 -4.51 -2.40
CA PRO A 88 28.92 -5.04 -3.55
C PRO A 88 27.94 -6.14 -3.17
N VAL A 89 28.14 -6.86 -2.06
CA VAL A 89 27.23 -7.91 -1.60
C VAL A 89 25.96 -7.29 -1.03
N GLY A 90 26.10 -6.26 -0.19
CA GLY A 90 24.98 -5.50 0.33
C GLY A 90 24.15 -4.83 -0.77
N LEU A 91 24.80 -4.22 -1.76
CA LEU A 91 24.11 -3.62 -2.91
C LEU A 91 23.33 -4.66 -3.73
N ARG A 92 23.92 -5.84 -3.97
CA ARG A 92 23.22 -6.96 -4.64
C ARG A 92 22.02 -7.44 -3.82
N ASN A 93 22.12 -7.49 -2.50
CA ASN A 93 21.00 -7.87 -1.64
C ASN A 93 19.89 -6.81 -1.63
N VAL A 94 20.21 -5.52 -1.73
CA VAL A 94 19.21 -4.47 -1.95
C VAL A 94 18.50 -4.69 -3.28
N ALA A 95 19.25 -4.89 -4.37
CA ALA A 95 18.65 -5.14 -5.69
C ALA A 95 17.72 -6.36 -5.69
N LYS A 96 18.10 -7.45 -5.02
CA LYS A 96 17.25 -8.64 -4.85
C LYS A 96 15.99 -8.38 -4.02
N GLN A 97 16.10 -7.62 -2.92
CA GLN A 97 14.94 -7.23 -2.12
C GLN A 97 13.97 -6.37 -2.94
N VAL A 98 14.48 -5.38 -3.69
CA VAL A 98 13.66 -4.55 -4.59
C VAL A 98 13.01 -5.44 -5.66
N ALA A 99 13.75 -6.37 -6.26
CA ALA A 99 13.19 -7.24 -7.29
C ALA A 99 12.06 -8.14 -6.75
N LEU A 100 12.27 -8.79 -5.59
CA LEU A 100 11.24 -9.60 -4.94
C LEU A 100 10.01 -8.77 -4.56
N ASP A 101 10.23 -7.56 -4.06
CA ASP A 101 9.13 -6.67 -3.70
C ASP A 101 8.33 -6.24 -4.94
N GLN A 102 9.00 -5.74 -5.97
CA GLN A 102 8.36 -5.11 -7.13
C GLN A 102 7.82 -6.10 -8.17
N PHE A 103 8.43 -7.28 -8.31
CA PHE A 103 8.05 -8.28 -9.33
C PHE A 103 7.40 -9.54 -8.78
N ALA A 104 7.43 -9.78 -7.46
CA ALA A 104 6.71 -10.90 -6.86
C ALA A 104 5.62 -10.42 -5.90
N TYR A 105 5.98 -9.70 -4.83
CA TYR A 105 5.00 -9.29 -3.82
C TYR A 105 3.93 -8.36 -4.38
N HIS A 106 4.33 -7.30 -5.09
CA HIS A 106 3.38 -6.34 -5.64
C HIS A 106 2.36 -6.96 -6.61
N PRO A 107 2.78 -7.68 -7.66
CA PRO A 107 1.84 -8.26 -8.62
C PRO A 107 1.06 -9.47 -8.10
N LEU A 108 1.62 -10.28 -7.19
CA LEU A 108 1.00 -11.54 -6.78
C LEU A 108 0.19 -11.44 -5.49
N ILE A 109 0.48 -10.45 -4.64
CA ILE A 109 -0.15 -10.32 -3.32
C ILE A 109 -0.78 -8.94 -3.16
N TYR A 110 -0.02 -7.87 -3.32
CA TYR A 110 -0.52 -6.52 -3.04
C TYR A 110 -1.67 -6.12 -3.95
N PHE A 111 -1.49 -6.21 -5.27
CA PHE A 111 -2.53 -5.79 -6.22
C PHE A 111 -3.79 -6.65 -6.14
N PRO A 112 -3.73 -8.00 -6.11
CA PRO A 112 -4.93 -8.81 -5.90
C PRO A 112 -5.71 -8.40 -4.64
N VAL A 113 -5.01 -8.24 -3.51
CA VAL A 113 -5.64 -7.80 -2.25
C VAL A 113 -6.21 -6.38 -2.37
N PHE A 114 -5.51 -5.47 -3.04
CA PHE A 114 -5.99 -4.10 -3.28
C PHE A 114 -7.26 -4.07 -4.13
N TYR A 115 -7.33 -4.86 -5.20
CA TYR A 115 -8.53 -4.95 -6.03
C TYR A 115 -9.70 -5.64 -5.30
N THR A 116 -9.42 -6.64 -4.47
CA THR A 116 -10.44 -7.22 -3.57
C THR A 116 -10.95 -6.17 -2.60
N PHE A 117 -10.06 -5.40 -1.99
CA PHE A 117 -10.41 -4.30 -1.10
C PHE A 117 -11.27 -3.24 -1.80
N LYS A 118 -10.90 -2.87 -3.03
CA LYS A 118 -11.67 -1.94 -3.86
C LYS A 118 -13.10 -2.46 -4.10
N GLU A 119 -13.27 -3.73 -4.44
CA GLU A 119 -14.59 -4.34 -4.65
C GLU A 119 -15.40 -4.45 -3.34
N VAL A 120 -14.76 -4.64 -2.16
CA VAL A 120 -15.48 -4.60 -0.87
C VAL A 120 -16.04 -3.20 -0.58
N VAL A 121 -15.31 -2.14 -0.94
CA VAL A 121 -15.70 -0.75 -0.64
C VAL A 121 -16.68 -0.21 -1.68
N GLN A 122 -16.47 -0.50 -2.97
CA GLN A 122 -17.15 0.14 -4.09
C GLN A 122 -18.09 -0.80 -4.87
N GLY A 123 -17.97 -2.10 -4.65
CA GLY A 123 -18.71 -3.11 -5.39
C GLY A 123 -19.92 -3.64 -4.64
N ASP A 124 -20.70 -4.44 -5.37
CA ASP A 124 -21.96 -5.05 -4.91
C ASP A 124 -21.87 -6.58 -4.85
N SER A 125 -20.65 -7.11 -4.67
CA SER A 125 -20.42 -8.56 -4.63
C SER A 125 -21.20 -9.21 -3.47
N LYS A 126 -21.98 -10.25 -3.77
CA LYS A 126 -22.86 -10.92 -2.79
C LYS A 126 -22.25 -12.17 -2.18
N SER A 127 -21.17 -12.67 -2.78
CA SER A 127 -20.40 -13.82 -2.30
C SER A 127 -18.90 -13.56 -2.37
N VAL A 128 -18.12 -14.36 -1.63
CA VAL A 128 -16.65 -14.29 -1.66
C VAL A 128 -16.11 -14.67 -3.05
N GLN A 129 -16.74 -15.65 -3.72
CA GLN A 129 -16.31 -16.04 -5.07
C GLN A 129 -16.52 -14.90 -6.07
N GLU A 130 -17.67 -14.22 -6.02
CA GLU A 130 -17.93 -13.04 -6.86
C GLU A 130 -16.94 -11.91 -6.57
N LEU A 131 -16.68 -11.65 -5.28
CA LEU A 131 -15.76 -10.62 -4.82
C LEU A 131 -14.36 -10.80 -5.43
N VAL A 132 -13.80 -12.00 -5.31
CA VAL A 132 -12.47 -12.30 -5.85
C VAL A 132 -12.51 -12.34 -7.38
N GLY A 133 -13.55 -12.93 -7.98
CA GLY A 133 -13.70 -12.99 -9.43
C GLY A 133 -13.73 -11.61 -10.09
N ARG A 134 -14.51 -10.68 -9.53
CA ARG A 134 -14.59 -9.29 -10.00
C ARG A 134 -13.32 -8.49 -9.74
N ALA A 135 -12.68 -8.71 -8.59
CA ALA A 135 -11.39 -8.09 -8.31
C ALA A 135 -10.34 -8.50 -9.35
N MET A 136 -10.26 -9.79 -9.68
CA MET A 136 -9.30 -10.30 -10.66
C MET A 136 -9.63 -9.90 -12.10
N SER A 137 -10.91 -9.85 -12.47
CA SER A 137 -11.32 -9.37 -13.80
C SER A 137 -11.01 -7.88 -14.01
N GLN A 138 -10.98 -7.09 -12.94
CA GLN A 138 -10.51 -5.71 -12.99
C GLN A 138 -8.98 -5.60 -12.94
N TYR A 139 -8.30 -6.47 -12.18
CA TYR A 139 -6.84 -6.40 -12.03
C TYR A 139 -6.10 -6.84 -13.29
N LEU A 140 -6.37 -8.04 -13.80
CA LEU A 140 -5.56 -8.67 -14.85
C LEU A 140 -5.42 -7.79 -16.11
N PRO A 141 -6.48 -7.14 -16.63
CA PRO A 141 -6.35 -6.28 -17.81
C PRO A 141 -5.51 -5.02 -17.57
N ASN A 142 -5.52 -4.49 -16.33
CA ASN A 142 -4.84 -3.25 -15.97
C ASN A 142 -3.46 -3.47 -15.34
N ALA A 143 -3.07 -4.74 -15.11
CA ALA A 143 -1.93 -5.10 -14.27
C ALA A 143 -0.62 -4.43 -14.70
N ILE A 144 -0.34 -4.40 -16.01
CA ILE A 144 0.91 -3.84 -16.53
C ILE A 144 0.98 -2.32 -16.33
N ASP A 145 -0.11 -1.59 -16.59
CA ASP A 145 -0.11 -0.13 -16.45
C ASP A 145 -0.09 0.29 -14.98
N ASP A 146 -0.80 -0.46 -14.14
CA ASP A 146 -0.75 -0.29 -12.69
C ASP A 146 0.63 -0.59 -12.11
N LEU A 147 1.31 -1.63 -12.60
CA LEU A 147 2.69 -1.95 -12.20
C LEU A 147 3.67 -0.88 -12.67
N LYS A 148 3.55 -0.36 -13.89
CA LYS A 148 4.41 0.74 -14.37
C LYS A 148 4.24 1.99 -13.52
N ALA A 149 2.99 2.37 -13.24
CA ALA A 149 2.69 3.51 -12.39
C ALA A 149 3.26 3.28 -10.97
N LEU A 150 3.08 2.07 -10.42
CA LEU A 150 3.62 1.71 -9.12
C LEU A 150 5.15 1.76 -9.11
N TRP A 151 5.83 1.20 -10.11
CA TRP A 151 7.29 1.18 -10.20
C TRP A 151 7.90 2.58 -10.27
N SER A 152 7.23 3.53 -10.91
CA SER A 152 7.70 4.91 -10.99
C SER A 152 7.92 5.57 -9.62
N ILE A 153 7.20 5.10 -8.60
CA ILE A 153 7.27 5.62 -7.22
C ILE A 153 7.91 4.60 -6.28
N PHE A 154 7.53 3.33 -6.38
CA PHE A 154 7.93 2.33 -5.40
C PHE A 154 9.27 1.68 -5.67
N VAL A 155 9.83 1.72 -6.89
CA VAL A 155 11.23 1.33 -7.10
C VAL A 155 12.18 2.25 -6.31
N PRO A 156 12.13 3.60 -6.44
CA PRO A 156 13.02 4.46 -5.67
C PRO A 156 12.73 4.39 -4.16
N VAL A 157 11.46 4.31 -3.75
CA VAL A 157 11.09 4.11 -2.33
C VAL A 157 11.67 2.81 -1.79
N SER A 158 11.58 1.70 -2.52
CA SER A 158 12.10 0.40 -2.09
C SER A 158 13.62 0.39 -2.00
N ILE A 159 14.32 1.06 -2.91
CA ILE A 159 15.78 1.23 -2.84
C ILE A 159 16.13 1.93 -1.52
N ILE A 160 15.48 3.05 -1.19
CA ILE A 160 15.71 3.78 0.05
C ILE A 160 15.34 2.93 1.27
N GLN A 161 14.19 2.24 1.22
CA GLN A 161 13.70 1.39 2.30
C GLN A 161 14.70 0.28 2.64
N PHE A 162 15.21 -0.44 1.64
CA PHE A 162 16.09 -1.60 1.89
C PHE A 162 17.56 -1.22 2.10
N SER A 163 17.98 -0.04 1.64
CA SER A 163 19.37 0.43 1.81
C SER A 163 19.59 1.34 3.01
N LEU A 164 18.62 2.15 3.40
CA LEU A 164 18.79 3.20 4.43
C LEU A 164 17.93 2.98 5.67
N MET A 165 16.75 2.35 5.56
CA MET A 165 15.85 2.27 6.70
C MET A 165 16.22 1.11 7.64
N PRO A 166 16.39 1.38 8.95
CA PRO A 166 16.47 0.34 9.96
C PRO A 166 15.24 -0.56 9.90
N MET A 167 15.41 -1.84 10.23
CA MET A 167 14.37 -2.87 10.10
C MET A 167 13.00 -2.45 10.68
N HIS A 168 13.01 -1.82 11.86
CA HIS A 168 11.79 -1.38 12.55
C HIS A 168 11.07 -0.17 11.91
N LEU A 169 11.73 0.55 10.99
CA LEU A 169 11.17 1.70 10.28
C LEU A 169 10.76 1.39 8.84
N ARG A 170 11.09 0.20 8.32
CA ARG A 170 10.76 -0.20 6.94
C ARG A 170 9.27 -0.08 6.64
N VAL A 171 8.40 -0.57 7.53
CA VAL A 171 6.94 -0.51 7.34
C VAL A 171 6.40 0.92 7.46
N PRO A 172 6.68 1.69 8.53
CA PRO A 172 6.26 3.09 8.62
C PRO A 172 6.71 3.94 7.43
N PHE A 173 7.94 3.74 6.95
CA PHE A 173 8.47 4.46 5.80
C PHE A 173 7.63 4.19 4.53
N THR A 174 7.44 2.92 4.16
CA THR A 174 6.65 2.54 2.98
C THR A 174 5.18 2.88 3.13
N ALA A 175 4.61 2.75 4.34
CA ALA A 175 3.24 3.17 4.62
C ALA A 175 3.04 4.68 4.38
N THR A 176 4.05 5.49 4.70
CA THR A 176 4.05 6.95 4.45
C THR A 176 4.15 7.26 2.96
N ALA A 177 5.07 6.61 2.24
CA ALA A 177 5.14 6.73 0.78
C ALA A 177 3.81 6.31 0.11
N GLY A 178 3.15 5.28 0.65
CA GLY A 178 1.84 4.84 0.22
C GLY A 178 0.72 5.87 0.43
N PHE A 179 0.86 6.83 1.36
CA PHE A 179 -0.08 7.95 1.47
C PHE A 179 -0.01 8.86 0.24
N ILE A 180 1.22 9.16 -0.20
CA ILE A 180 1.50 9.99 -1.38
C ILE A 180 0.99 9.26 -2.64
N TRP A 181 1.23 7.95 -2.73
CA TRP A 181 0.72 7.10 -3.82
C TRP A 181 -0.80 7.16 -3.97
N CYS A 182 -1.56 7.13 -2.87
CA CYS A 182 -3.01 7.26 -2.93
C CYS A 182 -3.42 8.59 -3.59
N GLY A 183 -2.77 9.70 -3.24
CA GLY A 183 -2.99 10.99 -3.89
C GLY A 183 -2.63 11.00 -5.38
N VAL A 184 -1.50 10.38 -5.75
CA VAL A 184 -1.06 10.28 -7.15
C VAL A 184 -2.04 9.45 -7.99
N LEU A 185 -2.50 8.30 -7.48
CA LEU A 185 -3.51 7.49 -8.17
C LEU A 185 -4.83 8.24 -8.35
N SER A 186 -5.26 9.01 -7.34
CA SER A 186 -6.45 9.86 -7.45
C SER A 186 -6.29 10.92 -8.54
N PHE A 187 -5.10 11.50 -8.71
CA PHE A 187 -4.82 12.49 -9.75
C PHE A 187 -4.71 11.87 -11.15
N MET A 188 -3.92 10.78 -11.30
CA MET A 188 -3.71 10.10 -12.59
C MET A 188 -4.99 9.45 -13.13
N ARG A 189 -5.86 8.98 -12.25
CA ARG A 189 -7.18 8.41 -12.61
C ARG A 189 -8.31 9.46 -12.56
N GLY A 190 -7.95 10.73 -12.35
CA GLY A 190 -8.85 11.88 -12.35
C GLY A 190 -9.54 12.12 -13.70
N ASP A 191 -9.01 11.59 -14.81
CA ASP A 191 -9.69 11.56 -16.11
C ASP A 191 -10.62 10.36 -16.32
N GLY A 192 -10.63 9.39 -15.39
CA GLY A 192 -11.55 8.24 -15.39
C GLY A 192 -12.63 8.27 -14.29
N SER A 193 -12.49 9.15 -13.29
CA SER A 193 -13.47 9.34 -12.20
C SER A 193 -14.50 10.45 -12.47
N GLN A 194 -14.66 10.85 -13.74
CA GLN A 194 -15.87 11.53 -14.24
C GLN A 194 -17.13 10.63 -14.18
N SER A 195 -16.98 9.37 -13.77
CA SER A 195 -18.09 8.44 -13.50
C SER A 195 -18.74 8.63 -12.12
N VAL A 196 -18.10 9.34 -11.18
CA VAL A 196 -18.70 9.62 -9.84
C VAL A 196 -19.65 10.83 -9.89
N LEU A 197 -19.47 11.74 -10.84
CA LEU A 197 -20.36 12.90 -11.05
C LEU A 197 -21.48 12.64 -12.07
N LYS A 198 -21.37 11.62 -12.93
CA LYS A 198 -22.38 11.35 -13.97
C LYS A 198 -23.48 10.34 -13.60
N LEU A 199 -23.37 9.60 -12.50
CA LEU A 199 -24.39 8.60 -12.13
C LEU A 199 -25.40 9.03 -11.06
N ARG A 200 -25.28 10.22 -10.48
CA ARG A 200 -26.38 10.83 -9.69
C ARG A 200 -27.23 11.84 -10.48
N ALA A 201 -26.78 12.28 -11.65
CA ALA A 201 -27.54 13.20 -12.50
C ALA A 201 -28.57 12.50 -13.43
N VAL A 202 -28.46 11.19 -13.66
CA VAL A 202 -29.35 10.46 -14.59
C VAL A 202 -30.45 9.66 -13.87
N GLY A 203 -30.36 9.49 -12.55
CA GLY A 203 -31.30 8.70 -11.76
C GLY A 203 -32.49 9.45 -11.15
N GLN A 204 -32.60 10.76 -11.36
CA GLN A 204 -33.70 11.58 -10.80
C GLN A 204 -34.69 12.13 -11.84
N GLU A 205 -34.55 11.83 -13.13
CA GLU A 205 -35.44 12.36 -14.18
C GLU A 205 -36.56 11.42 -14.67
N TYR A 206 -36.77 10.24 -14.06
CA TYR A 206 -37.89 9.36 -14.44
C TYR A 206 -38.73 8.89 -13.25
N LYS A 207 -39.22 9.86 -12.48
CA LYS A 207 -40.44 9.70 -11.66
C LYS A 207 -41.33 10.93 -11.81
N THR A 208 -42.04 10.97 -12.92
CA THR A 208 -43.36 11.59 -13.07
C THR A 208 -44.17 10.73 -14.03
#